data_AF-A0A373DF16-F1
#
_entry.id   AF-A0A373DF16-F1
#
_cell.length_a   1.000
_cell.length_b   1.000
_cell.length_c   1.000
_cell.angle_alpha   90.00
_cell.angle_beta   90.00
_cell.angle_gamma   90.00
#
_symmetry.space_group_name_H-M   'P 1'
#
loop_
_entity.id
_entity.type
_entity.pdbx_description
1 polymer ?
#
loop_
_entity_poly.entity_id
_entity_poly.type
_entity_poly.pdbx_seq_one_letter_code
_entity_poly.pdbx_strand_id
1 'polypeptide(L)'
;MKKSFVPISKQSKKAQKTYHSAQRSTWGILNPATRTMPNGKAYYRKKQKAHDRSGRESSFDSPPLPFCPSLHINPTGSENTSS
;
A
#
# COMPACT_ATOMS: atom_id res chain seq x y z
N MET A 1 -0.08 -47.10 -17.21
CA MET A 1 0.60 -46.19 -18.15
C MET A 1 1.23 -45.04 -17.37
N LYS A 2 2.55 -44.85 -17.48
CA LYS A 2 3.25 -43.75 -16.81
C LYS A 2 2.93 -42.44 -17.52
N LYS A 3 2.49 -41.42 -16.77
CA LYS A 3 2.32 -40.07 -17.30
C LYS A 3 3.70 -39.44 -17.38
N SER A 4 4.18 -39.15 -18.58
CA SER A 4 5.46 -38.46 -18.77
C SER A 4 5.41 -37.08 -18.11
N PHE A 5 6.48 -36.69 -17.43
CA PHE A 5 6.59 -35.38 -16.82
C PHE A 5 6.70 -34.32 -17.92
N VAL A 6 5.73 -33.41 -17.98
CA VAL A 6 5.72 -32.27 -18.89
C VAL A 6 5.76 -30.99 -18.06
N PRO A 7 6.81 -30.16 -18.17
CA PRO A 7 6.89 -28.86 -17.50
C PRO A 7 5.68 -28.00 -17.83
N ILE A 8 5.17 -27.22 -16.87
CA ILE A 8 3.92 -26.46 -17.02
C ILE A 8 3.91 -25.50 -18.21
N SER A 9 5.04 -24.87 -18.52
CA SER A 9 5.20 -23.96 -19.66
C SER A 9 5.00 -24.64 -21.02
N LYS A 10 5.16 -25.97 -21.08
CA LYS A 10 5.02 -26.79 -22.28
C LYS A 10 3.67 -27.51 -22.36
N GLN A 11 2.80 -27.34 -21.37
CA GLN A 11 1.47 -27.92 -21.37
C GLN A 11 0.50 -27.08 -22.20
N SER A 12 -0.60 -27.70 -22.65
CA SER A 12 -1.68 -26.96 -23.32
C SER A 12 -2.32 -25.95 -22.37
N LYS A 13 -2.93 -24.88 -22.92
CA LYS A 13 -3.66 -23.87 -22.12
C LYS A 13 -4.70 -24.49 -21.17
N LYS A 14 -5.35 -25.59 -21.58
CA LYS A 14 -6.34 -26.30 -20.76
C LYS A 14 -5.70 -26.97 -19.55
N ALA A 15 -4.56 -27.64 -19.73
CA ALA A 15 -3.82 -28.29 -18.65
C ALA A 15 -3.18 -27.28 -17.68
N GLN A 16 -2.67 -26.16 -18.18
CA GLN A 16 -2.19 -25.07 -17.33
C GLN A 16 -3.31 -24.51 -16.44
N LYS A 17 -4.51 -24.31 -17.02
CA LYS A 17 -5.68 -23.81 -16.28
C LYS A 17 -6.07 -24.77 -15.14
N THR A 18 -6.10 -26.08 -15.38
CA THR A 18 -6.43 -27.06 -14.33
C THR A 18 -5.36 -27.09 -13.24
N TYR A 19 -4.07 -27.07 -13.61
CA TYR A 19 -2.98 -26.99 -12.64
C TYR A 19 -3.11 -25.76 -11.73
N HIS A 20 -3.19 -24.57 -12.31
CA HIS A 20 -3.28 -23.34 -11.51
C HIS A 20 -4.61 -23.25 -10.74
N SER A 21 -5.67 -23.88 -11.22
CA SER A 21 -6.92 -23.97 -10.47
C SER A 21 -6.81 -24.87 -9.25
N ALA A 22 -6.03 -25.94 -9.32
CA ALA A 22 -5.78 -26.83 -8.19
C ALA A 22 -4.84 -26.19 -7.15
N GLN A 23 -3.89 -25.35 -7.59
CA GLN A 23 -2.95 -24.66 -6.70
C GLN A 23 -3.56 -23.45 -5.96
N ARG A 24 -4.61 -22.84 -6.54
CA ARG A 24 -5.25 -21.67 -5.92
C ARG A 24 -6.06 -22.10 -4.71
N SER A 25 -5.85 -21.44 -3.57
CA SER A 25 -6.77 -21.51 -2.44
C SER A 25 -8.04 -20.70 -2.74
N THR A 26 -9.18 -21.18 -2.24
CA THR A 26 -10.38 -20.35 -2.13
C THR A 26 -10.15 -19.35 -1.00
N TRP A 27 -10.80 -18.19 -1.05
CA TRP A 27 -10.78 -17.20 0.04
C TRP A 27 -11.29 -17.73 1.40
N GLY A 28 -11.78 -18.97 1.46
CA GLY A 28 -12.24 -19.63 2.67
C GLY A 28 -13.52 -18.97 3.18
N ILE A 29 -13.47 -18.52 4.44
CA ILE A 29 -14.56 -17.79 5.10
C ILE A 29 -14.59 -16.31 4.68
N LEU A 30 -13.49 -15.79 4.13
CA LEU A 30 -13.37 -14.39 3.76
C LEU A 30 -14.06 -14.12 2.42
N ASN A 31 -15.16 -13.37 2.43
CA ASN A 31 -15.73 -12.84 1.20
C ASN A 31 -14.98 -11.54 0.83
N PRO A 32 -14.26 -11.44 -0.31
CA PRO A 32 -13.59 -10.20 -0.69
C PRO A 32 -14.57 -9.02 -0.88
N ALA A 33 -15.85 -9.29 -1.13
CA ALA A 33 -16.89 -8.27 -1.23
C ALA A 33 -17.33 -7.69 0.13
N THR A 34 -16.96 -8.31 1.25
CA THR A 34 -17.29 -7.83 2.61
C THR A 34 -16.19 -6.99 3.26
N ARG A 35 -15.21 -6.49 2.49
CA ARG A 35 -14.46 -5.28 2.91
C ARG A 35 -15.37 -4.05 2.80
N THR A 36 -16.49 -4.07 3.51
CA THR A 36 -17.39 -2.94 3.63
C THR A 36 -16.79 -2.02 4.67
N MET A 37 -16.32 -0.85 4.25
CA MET A 37 -15.84 0.14 5.21
C MET A 37 -17.02 0.51 6.13
N PRO A 38 -16.89 0.39 7.47
CA PRO A 38 -18.02 0.55 8.39
C PRO A 38 -18.67 1.94 8.29
N ASN A 39 -17.93 2.93 7.80
CA ASN A 39 -18.45 4.25 7.49
C ASN A 39 -17.90 4.76 6.15
N GLY A 40 -18.57 4.46 5.04
CA GLY A 40 -18.20 4.96 3.70
C GLY A 40 -18.16 6.48 3.57
N LYS A 41 -18.73 7.22 4.54
CA LYS A 41 -18.70 8.69 4.63
C LYS A 41 -17.67 9.22 5.64
N ALA A 42 -16.91 8.36 6.32
CA ALA A 42 -15.90 8.77 7.30
C ALA A 42 -14.88 9.73 6.68
N TYR A 43 -14.54 9.49 5.41
CA TYR A 43 -13.59 10.30 4.67
C TYR A 43 -14.29 11.13 3.59
N TYR A 44 -14.85 12.28 3.99
CA TYR A 44 -15.39 13.27 3.05
C TYR A 44 -14.39 14.41 2.85
N ARG A 45 -13.52 14.28 1.83
CA ARG A 45 -12.45 15.26 1.53
C ARG A 45 -12.94 16.70 1.42
N LYS A 46 -14.15 16.95 0.93
CA LYS A 46 -14.68 18.31 0.79
C LYS A 46 -14.88 18.98 2.16
N LYS A 47 -15.32 18.24 3.18
CA LYS A 47 -15.44 18.75 4.56
C LYS A 47 -14.09 18.92 5.22
N GLN A 48 -13.15 18.00 5.01
CA GLN A 48 -11.77 18.15 5.49
C GLN A 48 -11.13 19.41 4.90
N LYS A 49 -11.18 19.60 3.58
CA LYS A 49 -10.68 20.81 2.91
C LYS A 49 -11.37 22.11 3.34
N ALA A 50 -12.61 22.04 3.82
CA ALA A 50 -13.30 23.22 4.36
C ALA A 50 -12.76 23.55 5.75
N HIS A 51 -12.59 22.53 6.60
CA HIS A 51 -11.99 22.65 7.93
C HIS A 51 -10.54 23.17 7.87
N ASP A 52 -9.73 22.64 6.94
CA ASP A 52 -8.34 23.09 6.73
C ASP A 52 -8.26 24.57 6.32
N ARG A 53 -9.29 25.07 5.62
CA ARG A 53 -9.37 26.48 5.23
C ARG A 53 -9.91 27.37 6.35
N SER A 54 -10.86 26.89 7.14
CA SER A 54 -11.44 27.65 8.24
C SER A 54 -10.52 27.71 9.46
N GLY A 55 -9.66 26.70 9.65
CA GLY A 55 -8.64 26.67 10.71
C GLY A 55 -7.32 27.32 10.31
N ARG A 56 -7.23 27.92 9.11
CA ARG A 56 -6.10 28.77 8.76
C ARG A 56 -6.26 30.08 9.52
N GLU A 57 -5.67 30.13 10.71
CA GLU A 57 -5.28 31.39 11.35
C GLU A 57 -4.71 32.29 10.26
N SER A 58 -5.23 33.51 10.18
CA SER A 58 -4.80 34.43 9.15
C SER A 58 -3.28 34.54 9.25
N SER A 59 -2.57 34.27 8.17
CA SER A 59 -1.11 34.39 8.13
C SER A 59 -0.65 35.85 8.28
N PHE A 60 -1.59 36.76 8.49
CA PHE A 60 -1.37 38.16 8.83
C PHE A 60 -1.09 38.37 10.33
N ASP A 61 -1.65 37.52 11.21
CA ASP A 61 -1.43 37.57 12.66
C ASP A 61 -0.40 36.55 13.16
N SER A 62 0.08 35.67 12.28
CA SER A 62 1.16 34.73 12.63
C SER A 62 2.50 35.46 12.65
N PRO A 63 3.26 35.42 13.77
CA PRO A 63 4.63 35.90 13.76
C PRO A 63 5.41 35.13 12.68
N PRO A 64 6.31 35.80 11.93
CA PRO A 64 7.06 35.15 10.86
C PRO A 64 7.77 33.92 11.44
N LEU A 65 7.48 32.74 10.87
CA LEU A 65 8.16 31.53 11.26
C LEU A 65 9.66 31.75 11.06
N PRO A 66 10.52 31.38 12.03
CA PRO A 66 11.95 31.47 11.84
C PRO A 66 12.32 30.67 10.60
N PHE A 67 13.07 31.28 9.70
CA PHE A 67 13.60 30.62 8.53
C PHE A 67 14.43 29.44 9.02
N CYS A 68 13.94 28.21 8.81
CA CYS A 68 14.71 27.00 9.11
C CYS A 68 15.63 26.75 7.91
N PRO A 69 16.92 27.09 7.93
CA PRO A 69 17.82 26.67 6.88
C PRO A 69 17.82 25.13 6.85
N SER A 70 17.68 24.55 5.65
CA SER A 70 17.73 23.12 5.43
C SER A 70 18.89 22.52 6.22
N LEU A 71 18.56 21.58 7.13
CA LEU A 71 19.54 20.78 7.84
C LEU A 71 20.45 20.12 6.80
N HIS A 72 21.71 20.57 6.73
CA HIS A 72 22.72 19.95 5.90
C HIS A 72 23.07 18.61 6.58
N ILE A 73 22.45 17.53 6.11
CA ILE A 73 22.75 16.18 6.57
C ILE A 73 24.12 15.81 6.00
N ASN A 74 25.18 16.01 6.80
CA ASN A 74 26.47 15.41 6.47
C ASN A 74 26.36 13.90 6.72
N PRO A 75 26.69 13.03 5.74
CA PRO A 75 26.76 11.60 5.97
C PRO A 75 28.10 11.29 6.66
N THR A 76 28.14 11.37 7.99
CA THR A 76 29.34 11.00 8.74
C THR A 76 29.21 9.58 9.27
N GLY A 77 29.99 8.69 8.68
CA GLY A 77 30.56 7.55 9.39
C GLY A 77 29.79 6.24 9.27
N SER A 78 30.12 5.48 8.22
CA SER A 78 30.10 4.03 8.27
C SER A 78 31.05 3.55 9.37
N GLU A 79 30.56 2.82 10.37
CA GLU A 79 31.36 1.79 11.04
C GLU A 79 30.50 0.55 11.25
N ASN A 80 30.98 -0.51 10.61
CA ASN A 80 30.63 -1.90 10.86
C ASN A 80 30.94 -2.26 12.33
N THR A 81 30.23 -3.23 12.88
CA THR A 81 30.86 -4.35 13.60
C THR A 81 29.79 -5.37 13.95
N SER A 82 29.99 -6.55 13.38
CA SER A 82 29.35 -7.81 13.74
C SER A 82 29.69 -8.18 15.18
N SER A 83 28.75 -8.81 15.89
CA SER A 83 28.98 -9.92 16.80
C SER A 83 27.69 -10.70 16.97
#